data_AF-A0AAW2CYY5-F1
#
_entry.id   AF-A0AAW2CYY5-F1
#
_cell.length_a   1.000
_cell.length_b   1.000
_cell.length_c   1.000
_cell.angle_alpha   90.00
_cell.angle_beta   90.00
_cell.angle_gamma   90.00
#
_symmetry.space_group_name_H-M   'P 1'
#
loop_
_entity.id
_entity.type
_entity.pdbx_description
1 polymer ?
#
loop_
_entity_poly.entity_id
_entity_poly.type
_entity_poly.pdbx_seq_one_letter_code
_entity_poly.pdbx_strand_id
1 'polypeptide(L)'
;MLSTVSYPVTACVLRLLPSLRLIVSPSAGLNHIDLDECRSRGIRVTNAGNLNSEDVADVDVGLLIDLLRKISAADRWESSELGLLDWEALA
;
A
#
# COMPACT_ATOMS: atom_id res chain seq x y z
N MET A 1 -17.77 -12.41 -4.29
CA MET A 1 -16.81 -11.39 -4.77
C MET A 1 -15.77 -11.24 -3.68
N LEU A 2 -14.48 -11.23 -4.03
CA LEU A 2 -13.38 -11.09 -3.08
C LEU A 2 -12.68 -9.74 -3.29
N SER A 3 -12.34 -9.04 -2.21
CA SER A 3 -11.51 -7.83 -2.24
C SER A 3 -10.18 -8.12 -1.53
N THR A 4 -9.05 -7.85 -2.18
CA THR A 4 -7.71 -8.11 -1.61
C THR A 4 -6.73 -7.01 -2.00
N VAL A 5 -5.82 -6.67 -1.09
CA VAL A 5 -4.80 -5.61 -1.27
C VAL A 5 -3.39 -6.20 -1.30
N SER A 6 -3.08 -7.13 -0.39
CA SER A 6 -1.74 -7.71 -0.24
C SER A 6 -1.77 -9.19 0.20
N TYR A 7 -2.95 -9.74 0.50
CA TYR A 7 -3.05 -11.13 0.95
C TYR A 7 -2.89 -12.08 -0.24
N PRO A 8 -1.97 -13.07 -0.19
CA PRO A 8 -1.76 -14.00 -1.30
C PRO A 8 -3.02 -14.80 -1.64
N VAL A 9 -3.54 -14.62 -2.86
CA VAL A 9 -4.64 -15.41 -3.42
C VAL A 9 -4.05 -16.52 -4.26
N THR A 10 -3.71 -17.63 -3.60
CA THR A 10 -3.14 -18.82 -4.22
C THR A 10 -4.20 -19.76 -4.76
N ALA A 11 -3.82 -20.70 -5.64
CA ALA A 11 -4.71 -21.76 -6.10
C ALA A 11 -5.42 -22.53 -4.97
N CYS A 12 -4.77 -22.68 -3.81
CA CYS A 12 -5.38 -23.32 -2.65
C CYS A 12 -6.58 -22.52 -2.13
N VAL A 13 -6.43 -21.21 -2.00
CA VAL A 13 -7.52 -20.30 -1.58
C VAL A 13 -8.65 -20.32 -2.61
N LEU A 14 -8.31 -20.30 -3.90
CA LEU A 14 -9.30 -20.34 -4.99
C LEU A 14 -10.10 -21.66 -4.99
N ARG A 15 -9.51 -22.79 -4.60
CA ARG A 15 -10.21 -24.08 -4.42
C ARG A 15 -11.28 -24.05 -3.34
N LEU A 16 -11.08 -23.28 -2.28
CA LEU A 16 -12.05 -23.14 -1.19
C LEU A 16 -13.25 -22.28 -1.57
N LEU A 17 -13.19 -21.58 -2.72
CA LEU A 17 -14.20 -20.63 -3.17
C LEU A 17 -14.77 -21.03 -4.55
N PRO A 18 -15.49 -22.17 -4.66
CA PRO A 18 -15.93 -22.71 -5.95
C PRO A 18 -16.90 -21.80 -6.72
N SER A 19 -17.65 -20.94 -6.01
CA SER A 19 -18.60 -19.98 -6.61
C SER A 19 -18.00 -18.60 -6.89
N LEU A 20 -16.68 -18.43 -6.72
CA LEU A 20 -16.02 -17.14 -6.96
C LEU A 20 -16.01 -16.82 -8.46
N ARG A 21 -16.44 -15.60 -8.81
CA ARG A 21 -16.50 -15.14 -10.21
C ARG A 21 -15.78 -13.83 -10.48
N LEU A 22 -15.40 -13.12 -9.41
CA LEU A 22 -14.81 -11.79 -9.47
C LEU A 22 -13.90 -11.55 -8.26
N ILE A 23 -12.68 -11.10 -8.53
CA ILE A 23 -11.72 -10.56 -7.58
C ILE A 23 -11.50 -9.09 -7.95
N VAL A 24 -11.58 -8.21 -6.97
CA VAL A 24 -11.30 -6.78 -7.12
C VAL A 24 -10.11 -6.43 -6.24
N SER A 25 -9.06 -5.85 -6.82
CA SER A 25 -7.93 -5.32 -6.09
C SER A 25 -7.94 -3.79 -6.15
N PRO A 26 -7.88 -3.08 -5.01
CA PRO A 26 -7.77 -1.62 -5.01
C PRO A 26 -6.33 -1.15 -5.27
N SER A 27 -5.39 -2.06 -5.51
CA SER A 27 -4.01 -1.75 -5.93
C SER A 27 -3.86 -1.87 -7.44
N ALA A 28 -2.84 -1.24 -8.00
CA ALA A 28 -2.39 -1.51 -9.38
C ALA A 28 -1.75 -2.91 -9.50
N GLY A 29 -1.04 -3.35 -8.46
CA GLY A 29 -0.25 -4.58 -8.47
C GLY A 29 -1.08 -5.84 -8.23
N LEU A 30 -0.82 -6.89 -9.02
CA LEU A 30 -1.52 -8.17 -8.95
C LEU A 30 -0.61 -9.37 -8.61
N ASN A 31 0.66 -9.12 -8.26
CA ASN A 31 1.68 -10.16 -8.03
C ASN A 31 1.30 -11.19 -6.95
N HIS A 32 0.40 -10.82 -6.04
CA HIS A 32 -0.07 -11.67 -4.96
C HIS A 32 -1.27 -12.56 -5.37
N ILE A 33 -1.78 -12.45 -6.59
CA ILE A 33 -2.92 -13.23 -7.11
C ILE A 33 -2.42 -14.21 -8.16
N ASP A 34 -2.80 -15.48 -8.01
CA ASP A 34 -2.58 -16.52 -9.01
C ASP A 34 -3.49 -16.29 -10.24
N LEU A 35 -3.01 -15.45 -11.17
CA LEU A 35 -3.76 -15.03 -12.35
C LEU A 35 -4.01 -16.19 -13.33
N ASP A 36 -3.11 -17.17 -13.38
CA ASP A 36 -3.25 -18.32 -14.26
C ASP A 36 -4.36 -19.26 -13.77
N GLU A 37 -4.42 -19.50 -12.46
CA GLU A 37 -5.53 -20.26 -11.87
C GLU A 37 -6.86 -19.48 -11.93
N CYS A 38 -6.83 -18.14 -11.83
CA CYS A 38 -8.03 -17.33 -12.06
C CYS A 38 -8.55 -17.49 -13.49
N ARG A 39 -7.65 -17.46 -14.50
CA ARG A 39 -8.00 -17.67 -15.90
C ARG A 39 -8.54 -19.07 -16.16
N SER A 40 -7.92 -20.11 -15.62
CA SER A 40 -8.35 -21.51 -15.79
C SER A 40 -9.78 -21.74 -15.28
N ARG A 41 -10.19 -21.00 -14.24
CA ARG A 41 -11.51 -21.07 -13.60
C ARG A 41 -12.54 -20.08 -14.15
N GLY A 42 -12.17 -19.21 -15.10
CA GLY A 42 -13.05 -18.15 -15.61
C GLY A 42 -13.38 -17.08 -14.57
N ILE A 43 -12.50 -16.85 -13.59
CA ILE A 43 -12.63 -15.81 -12.57
C ILE A 43 -12.11 -14.50 -13.15
N ARG A 44 -12.93 -13.45 -13.13
CA ARG A 44 -12.51 -12.11 -13.54
C ARG A 44 -11.69 -11.44 -12.44
N VAL A 45 -10.62 -10.77 -12.83
CA VAL A 45 -9.79 -9.98 -11.91
C VAL A 45 -9.76 -8.54 -12.42
N THR A 46 -10.09 -7.59 -11.55
CA THR A 46 -10.01 -6.15 -11.83
C THR A 46 -9.13 -5.48 -10.81
N ASN A 47 -8.40 -4.44 -11.23
CA ASN A 47 -7.49 -3.69 -10.37
C ASN A 47 -7.81 -2.18 -10.45
N ALA A 48 -7.10 -1.37 -9.66
CA ALA A 48 -7.27 0.09 -9.68
C ALA A 48 -6.55 0.77 -10.86
N GLY A 49 -5.77 0.04 -11.66
CA GLY A 49 -5.02 0.60 -12.79
C GLY A 49 -4.14 1.79 -12.36
N ASN A 50 -4.33 2.93 -13.02
CA ASN A 50 -3.54 4.15 -12.80
C ASN A 50 -4.25 5.17 -11.90
N LEU A 51 -5.31 4.78 -11.17
CA LEU A 51 -6.11 5.71 -10.38
C LEU A 51 -5.31 6.46 -9.30
N ASN A 52 -4.19 5.88 -8.84
CA ASN A 52 -3.32 6.45 -7.80
C ASN A 52 -1.96 6.90 -8.34
N SER A 53 -1.77 6.98 -9.67
CA SER A 53 -0.46 7.29 -10.25
C SER A 53 0.04 8.69 -9.90
N GLU A 54 -0.85 9.69 -9.84
CA GLU A 54 -0.51 11.08 -9.50
C GLU A 54 -0.12 11.20 -8.02
N ASP A 55 -0.94 10.65 -7.11
CA ASP A 55 -0.65 10.66 -5.67
C ASP A 55 0.68 9.96 -5.34
N VAL A 56 0.97 8.84 -6.00
CA VAL A 56 2.24 8.12 -5.84
C VAL A 56 3.41 8.98 -6.33
N ALA A 57 3.26 9.70 -7.45
CA ALA A 57 4.30 10.58 -7.96
C ALA A 57 4.60 11.74 -7.00
N ASP A 58 3.57 12.33 -6.38
CA ASP A 58 3.74 13.39 -5.38
C ASP A 58 4.54 12.89 -4.17
N VAL A 59 4.25 11.68 -3.69
CA VAL A 59 4.98 11.05 -2.58
C VAL A 59 6.43 10.73 -2.98
N ASP A 60 6.66 10.23 -4.20
CA ASP A 60 8.01 9.93 -4.69
C ASP A 60 8.89 11.19 -4.76
N VAL A 61 8.33 12.29 -5.27
CA VAL A 61 9.02 13.60 -5.29
C VAL A 61 9.23 14.12 -3.87
N GLY A 62 8.22 14.01 -2.99
CA GLY A 62 8.33 14.37 -1.58
C GLY A 62 9.44 13.61 -0.87
N LEU A 63 9.54 12.30 -1.08
CA LEU A 63 10.61 11.44 -0.56
C LEU A 63 11.98 11.83 -1.12
N LEU A 64 12.08 12.13 -2.41
CA LEU A 64 13.33 12.62 -2.99
C LEU A 64 13.81 13.92 -2.32
N ILE A 65 12.91 14.87 -2.10
CA ILE A 65 13.21 16.12 -1.39
C ILE A 65 13.61 15.84 0.06
N ASP A 66 12.86 14.99 0.77
CA ASP A 66 13.14 14.59 2.14
C ASP A 66 14.54 13.97 2.28
N LEU A 67 14.94 13.09 1.36
CA LEU A 67 16.28 12.49 1.34
C LEU A 67 17.39 13.53 1.14
N LEU A 68 17.18 14.50 0.24
CA LEU A 68 18.17 15.54 -0.06
C LEU A 68 18.30 16.58 1.06
N ARG A 69 17.19 16.88 1.75
CA ARG A 69 17.10 17.98 2.73
C ARG A 69 17.02 17.50 4.17
N LYS A 70 16.85 16.20 4.39
CA LYS A 70 16.72 15.55 5.70
C LYS A 70 15.58 16.14 6.54
N ILE A 71 14.45 16.47 5.92
CA ILE A 71 13.36 17.23 6.57
C ILE A 71 12.79 16.42 7.74
N SER A 72 12.40 15.16 7.50
CA SER A 72 11.85 14.25 8.51
C SER A 72 12.85 13.92 9.61
N ALA A 73 14.15 13.96 9.32
CA ALA A 73 15.19 13.76 10.31
C ALA A 73 15.39 15.00 11.20
N ALA A 74 15.33 16.21 10.61
CA ALA A 74 15.38 17.47 11.33
C ALA A 74 14.15 17.65 12.24
N ASP A 75 12.95 17.34 11.74
CA ASP A 75 11.70 17.36 12.51
C ASP A 75 11.76 16.43 13.74
N ARG A 76 12.28 15.21 13.54
CA ARG A 76 12.51 14.26 14.63
C ARG A 76 13.54 14.76 15.64
N TRP A 77 14.60 15.42 15.17
CA TRP A 77 15.63 16.01 16.02
C TRP A 77 15.02 17.07 16.95
N GLU A 78 14.27 18.02 16.38
CA GLU A 78 13.60 19.08 17.14
C GLU A 78 12.60 18.50 18.15
N SER A 79 11.80 17.52 17.73
CA SER A 79 10.85 16.82 18.60
C SER A 79 11.52 15.99 19.71
N SER A 80 12.79 15.63 19.56
CA SER A 80 13.55 14.85 20.55
C SER A 80 14.31 15.70 21.57
N GLU A 81 14.76 16.91 21.20
CA GLU A 81 15.54 17.79 22.10
C GLU A 81 14.71 18.88 22.80
N LEU A 82 13.61 19.36 22.20
CA LEU A 82 12.82 20.47 22.76
C LEU A 82 11.56 20.00 23.52
N GLY A 83 11.11 18.75 23.30
CA GLY A 83 9.95 18.18 23.99
C GLY A 83 10.17 17.79 25.46
N LEU A 84 11.40 17.88 25.99
CA LEU A 84 11.69 17.62 27.41
C LEU A 84 12.09 18.89 28.17
N LEU A 85 12.72 19.86 27.50
CA LEU A 85 13.17 21.09 28.13
C LEU A 85 12.07 22.16 28.19
N ASP A 86 11.07 22.15 27.31
CA ASP A 86 10.01 23.16 27.27
C ASP A 86 8.86 22.87 28.26
N TRP A 87 8.51 21.59 28.48
CA TRP A 87 7.39 21.23 29.38
C TRP A 87 7.74 21.25 30.88
N GLU A 88 9.00 21.07 31.28
CA GLU A 88 9.44 21.25 32.67
C GLU A 88 9.82 22.69 32.99
N ALA A 89 10.09 23.54 31.99
CA ALA A 89 10.41 24.96 32.19
C ALA A 89 9.18 25.86 32.30
N LEU A 90 7.99 25.36 31.92
CA LEU A 90 6.71 26.07 31.96
C LEU A 90 5.72 25.53 33.01
N ALA A 91 6.15 24.60 33.89
CA ALA A 91 5.41 24.10 35.05
C ALA A 91 6.04 24.57 36.37
#